data_AF-A0A535AD09-F1
#
_entry.id   AF-A0A535AD09-F1
#
_cell.length_a   1.000
_cell.length_b   1.000
_cell.length_c   1.000
_cell.angle_alpha   90.00
_cell.angle_beta   90.00
_cell.angle_gamma   90.00
#
_symmetry.space_group_name_H-M   'P 1'
#
loop_
_entity.id
_entity.type
_entity.pdbx_description
1 polymer ?
#
loop_
_entity_poly.entity_id
_entity_poly.type
_entity_poly.pdbx_seq_one_letter_code
_entity_poly.pdbx_strand_id
1 'polypeptide(L)'
;MSERVILADCCEDWIIEWGGFYKPDRAFRCPECATEWVKSGADAYRRADGRVFQRRTRVGPQASFPYLASVDGHQPQVERCCAKILLSHGERMPDGAFVCPVCGTEWQRRTERVHGLRVAVFIKPGIAEPLTIQPGRTRPFLVAMSEYSPPRD
;
A
#
# COMPACT_ATOMS: atom_id res chain seq x y z
N MET A 1 -0.80 8.95 20.89
CA MET A 1 -1.27 7.73 20.18
C MET A 1 -1.89 8.19 18.87
N SER A 2 -1.14 8.07 17.78
CA SER A 2 -1.53 8.65 16.49
C SER A 2 -2.11 7.55 15.61
N GLU A 3 -3.35 7.77 15.16
CA GLU A 3 -4.20 6.87 14.40
C GLU A 3 -3.49 6.22 13.21
N ARG A 4 -3.30 4.90 13.32
CA ARG A 4 -3.12 4.02 12.16
C ARG A 4 -4.50 3.77 11.55
N VAL A 5 -4.90 4.58 10.57
CA VAL A 5 -5.93 4.16 9.60
C VAL A 5 -5.24 3.92 8.26
N ILE A 6 -4.40 2.89 8.26
CA ILE A 6 -4.07 2.16 7.05
C ILE A 6 -5.37 1.46 6.69
N LEU A 7 -6.09 1.90 5.65
CA LEU A 7 -7.03 1.01 4.97
C LEU A 7 -6.17 -0.19 4.60
N ALA A 8 -6.21 -1.27 5.38
CA ALA A 8 -5.40 -2.47 5.17
C ALA A 8 -5.25 -2.65 3.65
N ASP A 9 -4.03 -2.53 3.12
CA ASP A 9 -3.83 -2.12 1.71
C ASP A 9 -4.54 -3.09 0.72
N CYS A 10 -5.03 -4.22 1.24
CA CYS A 10 -5.80 -5.25 0.56
C CYS A 10 -7.12 -4.74 0.00
N CYS A 11 -7.82 -3.83 0.69
CA CYS A 11 -9.05 -3.28 0.17
C CYS A 11 -8.79 -2.32 -0.99
N GLU A 12 -7.84 -1.39 -0.82
CA GLU A 12 -7.57 -0.38 -1.85
C GLU A 12 -7.00 -1.01 -3.11
N ASP A 13 -5.97 -1.86 -3.01
CA ASP A 13 -5.37 -2.49 -4.19
C ASP A 13 -6.40 -3.30 -4.96
N TRP A 14 -7.20 -4.09 -4.24
CA TRP A 14 -8.28 -4.86 -4.84
C TRP A 14 -9.30 -3.99 -5.55
N ILE A 15 -9.72 -2.88 -4.95
CA ILE A 15 -10.70 -1.97 -5.54
C ILE A 15 -10.11 -1.22 -6.74
N ILE A 16 -8.84 -0.83 -6.69
CA ILE A 16 -8.17 -0.19 -7.83
C ILE A 16 -8.06 -1.15 -9.02
N GLU A 17 -7.73 -2.41 -8.76
CA GLU A 17 -7.55 -3.41 -9.81
C GLU A 17 -8.89 -3.95 -10.33
N TRP A 18 -9.79 -4.32 -9.42
CA TRP A 18 -11.01 -5.07 -9.75
C TRP A 18 -12.31 -4.27 -9.58
N GLY A 19 -12.27 -3.13 -8.89
CA GLY A 19 -13.44 -2.28 -8.61
C GLY A 19 -14.23 -1.87 -9.86
N GLY A 20 -13.51 -1.70 -10.98
CA GLY A 20 -14.09 -1.36 -12.28
C GLY A 20 -15.07 -2.41 -12.81
N PHE A 21 -14.86 -3.70 -12.51
CA PHE A 21 -15.68 -4.81 -13.02
C PHE A 21 -17.01 -5.00 -12.29
N TYR A 22 -17.15 -4.50 -11.06
CA TYR A 22 -18.43 -4.56 -10.36
C TYR A 22 -19.46 -3.64 -11.02
N LYS A 23 -20.72 -4.07 -11.05
CA LYS A 23 -21.84 -3.22 -11.46
C LYS A 23 -22.14 -2.17 -10.37
N PRO A 24 -22.75 -1.02 -10.72
CA PRO A 24 -23.28 -0.10 -9.72
C PRO A 24 -24.20 -0.81 -8.72
N ASP A 25 -24.17 -0.37 -7.46
CA ASP A 25 -24.88 -0.91 -6.30
C ASP A 25 -24.55 -2.37 -5.95
N ARG A 26 -23.54 -2.95 -6.58
CA ARG A 26 -23.09 -4.30 -6.26
C ARG A 26 -22.28 -4.31 -4.96
N ALA A 27 -22.73 -5.12 -4.01
CA ALA A 27 -21.96 -5.47 -2.83
C ALA A 27 -20.84 -6.48 -3.17
N PHE A 28 -19.70 -6.32 -2.53
CA PHE A 28 -18.55 -7.23 -2.60
C PHE A 28 -17.79 -7.23 -1.27
N ARG A 29 -16.92 -8.21 -1.07
CA ARG A 29 -16.06 -8.31 0.11
C ARG A 29 -14.60 -8.33 -0.33
N CYS A 30 -13.74 -7.66 0.43
CA CYS A 30 -12.30 -7.81 0.26
C CYS A 30 -11.93 -9.27 0.55
N PRO A 31 -11.24 -9.96 -0.36
CA PRO A 31 -10.89 -11.38 -0.17
C PRO A 31 -9.95 -11.61 1.04
N GLU A 32 -9.22 -10.57 1.45
CA GLU A 32 -8.20 -10.68 2.51
C GLU A 32 -8.75 -10.47 3.92
N CYS A 33 -9.51 -9.39 4.11
CA CYS A 33 -9.96 -8.97 5.44
C CYS A 33 -11.48 -9.06 5.61
N ALA A 34 -12.18 -9.64 4.62
CA ALA A 34 -13.63 -9.77 4.56
C ALA A 34 -14.42 -8.45 4.68
N THR A 35 -13.75 -7.29 4.68
CA THR A 35 -14.41 -5.98 4.76
C THR A 35 -15.40 -5.86 3.62
N GLU A 36 -16.65 -5.52 3.93
CA GLU A 36 -17.71 -5.37 2.93
C GLU A 36 -17.72 -3.97 2.34
N TRP A 37 -18.03 -3.92 1.04
CA TRP A 37 -18.04 -2.73 0.22
C TRP A 37 -19.22 -2.78 -0.75
N VAL A 38 -19.65 -1.61 -1.22
CA VAL A 38 -20.64 -1.44 -2.28
C VAL A 38 -20.08 -0.47 -3.31
N LYS A 39 -20.19 -0.80 -4.60
CA LYS A 39 -19.88 0.15 -5.67
C LYS A 39 -20.98 1.20 -5.76
N SER A 40 -20.73 2.40 -5.28
CA SER A 40 -21.71 3.49 -5.21
C SER A 40 -21.67 4.43 -6.42
N GLY A 41 -20.77 4.21 -7.37
CA GLY A 41 -20.66 4.98 -8.61
C GLY A 41 -19.61 4.40 -9.55
N ALA A 42 -19.30 5.09 -10.64
CA ALA A 42 -18.27 4.64 -11.61
C ALA A 42 -16.90 4.44 -10.93
N ASP A 43 -16.50 5.44 -10.13
CA ASP A 43 -15.24 5.48 -9.39
C ASP A 43 -15.46 5.66 -7.88
N ALA A 44 -16.65 5.36 -7.37
CA ALA A 44 -17.01 5.54 -5.97
C ALA A 44 -17.39 4.22 -5.30
N TYR A 45 -16.92 4.04 -4.07
CA TYR A 45 -17.04 2.82 -3.28
C TYR A 45 -17.38 3.17 -1.85
N ARG A 46 -18.48 2.63 -1.34
CA ARG A 46 -18.89 2.80 0.05
C ARG A 46 -18.49 1.58 0.87
N ARG A 47 -17.81 1.80 1.98
CA ARG A 47 -17.48 0.75 2.96
C ARG A 47 -18.67 0.48 3.87
N ALA A 48 -18.74 -0.72 4.46
CA ALA A 48 -19.79 -1.12 5.41
C ALA A 48 -19.99 -0.14 6.59
N ASP A 49 -18.94 0.57 6.99
CA ASP A 49 -18.99 1.59 8.05
C ASP A 49 -19.57 2.94 7.59
N GLY A 50 -20.09 3.00 6.36
CA GLY A 50 -20.75 4.18 5.79
C GLY A 50 -19.81 5.14 5.06
N ARG A 51 -18.48 5.04 5.26
CA ARG A 51 -17.52 5.93 4.60
C ARG A 51 -17.49 5.71 3.09
N VAL A 52 -17.44 6.80 2.34
CA VAL A 52 -17.37 6.77 0.88
C VAL A 52 -15.97 7.14 0.42
N PHE A 53 -15.46 6.32 -0.50
CA PHE A 53 -14.15 6.48 -1.10
C PHE A 53 -14.31 6.65 -2.60
N GLN A 54 -13.48 7.52 -3.18
CA GLN A 54 -13.42 7.77 -4.60
C GLN A 54 -12.05 7.38 -5.13
N ARG A 55 -12.01 6.63 -6.22
CA ARG A 55 -10.79 6.41 -6.99
C ARG A 55 -10.32 7.74 -7.54
N ARG A 56 -9.07 8.08 -7.23
CA ARG A 56 -8.37 9.25 -7.75
C ARG A 56 -7.02 8.82 -8.28
N THR A 57 -6.42 9.68 -9.08
CA THR A 57 -5.08 9.48 -9.62
C THR A 57 -4.21 10.63 -9.19
N ARG A 58 -3.12 10.35 -8.48
CA ARG A 58 -2.05 11.30 -8.27
C ARG A 58 -1.15 11.28 -9.50
N VAL A 59 -0.89 12.44 -10.09
CA VAL A 59 0.03 12.58 -11.21
C VAL A 59 1.33 13.18 -10.67
N GLY A 60 2.42 12.43 -10.78
CA GLY A 60 3.76 12.88 -10.49
C GLY A 60 4.53 13.26 -11.76
N PRO A 61 5.79 13.70 -11.62
CA PRO A 61 6.60 14.14 -12.76
C PRO A 61 6.87 13.04 -13.80
N GLN A 62 6.94 11.77 -13.37
CA GLN A 62 7.33 10.66 -14.24
C GLN A 62 6.31 9.52 -14.29
N ALA A 63 5.33 9.49 -13.39
CA ALA A 63 4.35 8.42 -13.30
C ALA A 63 3.03 8.90 -12.66
N SER A 64 1.96 8.13 -12.87
CA SER A 64 0.68 8.34 -12.20
C SER A 64 0.37 7.18 -11.24
N PHE A 65 -0.33 7.48 -10.16
CA PHE A 65 -0.65 6.53 -9.10
C PHE A 65 -2.12 6.60 -8.72
N PRO A 66 -2.92 5.56 -9.04
CA PRO A 66 -4.29 5.48 -8.57
C PRO A 66 -4.31 5.19 -7.06
N TYR A 67 -5.27 5.78 -6.35
CA TYR A 67 -5.52 5.56 -4.92
C TYR A 67 -7.01 5.78 -4.60
N LEU A 68 -7.48 5.32 -3.44
CA LEU A 68 -8.81 5.63 -2.94
C LEU A 68 -8.73 6.80 -1.94
N ALA A 69 -9.37 7.91 -2.29
CA ALA A 69 -9.52 9.06 -1.41
C ALA A 69 -10.84 8.98 -0.66
N SER A 70 -10.86 9.20 0.65
CA SER A 70 -12.12 9.44 1.36
C SER A 70 -12.79 10.70 0.82
N VAL A 71 -14.09 10.66 0.56
CA VAL A 71 -14.87 11.83 0.11
C VAL A 71 -14.96 12.86 1.23
N ASP A 72 -15.04 12.40 2.48
CA ASP A 72 -15.17 13.24 3.68
C ASP A 72 -13.87 13.96 4.10
N GLY A 73 -12.91 14.13 3.18
CA GLY A 73 -11.67 14.89 3.40
C GLY A 73 -10.61 14.22 4.28
N HIS A 74 -10.94 13.12 4.96
CA HIS A 74 -10.00 12.32 5.73
C HIS A 74 -9.06 11.54 4.79
N GLN A 75 -7.96 12.19 4.37
CA GLN A 75 -6.98 11.56 3.49
C GLN A 75 -6.10 10.60 4.31
N PRO A 76 -5.98 9.31 3.93
CA PRO A 76 -4.98 8.45 4.52
C PRO A 76 -3.58 9.02 4.25
N GLN A 77 -2.68 8.87 5.23
CA GLN A 77 -1.37 9.51 5.21
C GLN A 77 -0.58 9.22 3.92
N VAL A 78 0.07 10.28 3.50
CA VAL A 78 0.61 10.51 2.18
C VAL A 78 1.93 9.76 2.01
N GLU A 79 1.91 8.54 1.48
CA GLU A 79 3.10 7.85 0.93
C GLU A 79 2.81 6.52 0.18
N ARG A 80 1.55 6.25 -0.17
CA ARG A 80 1.15 4.97 -0.78
C ARG A 80 1.84 4.62 -2.10
N CYS A 81 2.18 5.63 -2.91
CA CYS A 81 2.95 5.41 -4.13
C CYS A 81 4.32 4.79 -3.87
N CYS A 82 5.00 5.20 -2.79
CA CYS A 82 6.27 4.60 -2.40
C CYS A 82 6.05 3.16 -1.97
N ALA A 83 5.09 2.94 -1.06
CA ALA A 83 4.81 1.62 -0.51
C ALA A 83 4.52 0.58 -1.61
N LYS A 84 3.66 0.90 -2.59
CA LYS A 84 3.34 0.00 -3.70
C LYS A 84 4.54 -0.29 -4.58
N ILE A 85 5.38 0.71 -4.88
CA ILE A 85 6.59 0.49 -5.68
C ILE A 85 7.55 -0.42 -4.94
N LEU A 86 7.77 -0.19 -3.64
CA LEU A 86 8.62 -1.03 -2.81
C LEU A 86 8.07 -2.47 -2.72
N LEU A 87 6.76 -2.66 -2.54
CA LEU A 87 6.15 -3.98 -2.51
C LEU A 87 6.27 -4.75 -3.84
N SER A 88 6.09 -4.07 -4.98
CA SER A 88 6.10 -4.70 -6.30
C SER A 88 7.50 -4.91 -6.88
N HIS A 89 8.46 -4.06 -6.50
CA HIS A 89 9.77 -3.97 -7.15
C HIS A 89 10.94 -3.95 -6.18
N GLY A 90 10.73 -3.62 -4.90
CA GLY A 90 11.79 -3.35 -3.93
C GLY A 90 12.75 -4.50 -3.69
N GLU A 91 12.28 -5.76 -3.76
CA GLU A 91 13.16 -6.93 -3.66
C GLU A 91 14.17 -7.00 -4.82
N ARG A 92 13.73 -6.60 -6.03
CA ARG A 92 14.50 -6.65 -7.27
C ARG A 92 15.30 -5.37 -7.53
N MET A 93 15.02 -4.30 -6.78
CA MET A 93 15.77 -3.05 -6.90
C MET A 93 17.23 -3.27 -6.49
N PRO A 94 18.19 -2.64 -7.18
CA PRO A 94 19.58 -2.65 -6.74
C PRO A 94 19.73 -1.91 -5.41
N ASP A 95 20.77 -2.24 -4.65
CA ASP A 95 21.18 -1.43 -3.50
C ASP A 95 21.57 -0.02 -3.97
N GLY A 96 21.10 1.00 -3.26
CA GLY A 96 21.30 2.39 -3.64
C GLY A 96 20.11 3.28 -3.37
N ALA A 97 20.24 4.54 -3.84
CA ALA A 97 19.17 5.51 -3.78
C ALA A 97 18.07 5.18 -4.80
N PHE A 98 16.82 5.42 -4.41
CA PHE A 98 15.63 5.31 -5.22
C PHE A 98 14.75 6.54 -4.97
N VAL A 99 14.38 7.26 -6.03
CA VAL A 99 13.46 8.39 -5.93
C VAL A 99 12.10 7.95 -6.44
N CYS A 100 11.06 8.14 -5.62
CA CYS A 100 9.70 7.81 -6.02
C CYS A 100 9.27 8.67 -7.23
N PRO A 101 8.95 8.08 -8.39
CA PRO A 101 8.61 8.83 -9.61
C PRO A 101 7.27 9.58 -9.51
N VAL A 102 6.50 9.33 -8.45
CA VAL A 102 5.17 9.92 -8.22
C VAL A 102 5.26 11.12 -7.27
N CYS A 103 5.91 10.97 -6.12
CA CYS A 103 5.94 12.01 -5.08
C CYS A 103 7.32 12.60 -4.82
N GLY A 104 8.37 12.13 -5.49
CA GLY A 104 9.73 12.63 -5.33
C GLY A 104 10.41 12.21 -4.03
N THR A 105 9.77 11.40 -3.17
CA THR A 105 10.39 10.93 -1.93
C THR A 105 11.62 10.08 -2.24
N GLU A 106 12.74 10.46 -1.66
CA GLU A 106 13.99 9.70 -1.73
C GLU A 106 13.99 8.58 -0.70
N TRP A 107 14.38 7.39 -1.16
CA TRP A 107 14.59 6.19 -0.36
C TRP A 107 15.99 5.66 -0.61
N GLN A 108 16.51 4.92 0.36
CA GLN A 108 17.70 4.10 0.23
C GLN A 108 17.28 2.64 0.37
N ARG A 109 17.62 1.82 -0.62
CA ARG A 109 17.53 0.36 -0.55
C ARG A 109 18.89 -0.20 -0.16
N ARG A 110 18.92 -1.11 0.80
CA ARG A 110 20.10 -1.91 1.15
C ARG A 110 19.72 -3.36 1.37
N THR A 111 20.68 -4.27 1.22
CA THR A 111 20.50 -5.68 1.56
C THR A 111 21.11 -5.95 2.93
N GLU A 112 20.32 -6.44 3.86
CA GLU A 112 20.79 -6.84 5.19
C GLU A 112 20.68 -8.35 5.40
N ARG A 113 21.43 -8.88 6.36
CA ARG A 113 21.34 -10.28 6.75
C ARG A 113 20.60 -10.39 8.07
N VAL A 114 19.41 -10.95 8.03
CA VAL A 114 18.51 -11.07 9.19
C VAL A 114 18.10 -12.53 9.33
N HIS A 115 18.34 -13.13 10.50
CA HIS A 115 18.08 -14.55 10.76
C HIS A 115 18.66 -15.49 9.66
N GLY A 116 19.84 -15.14 9.14
CA GLY A 116 20.51 -15.91 8.08
C GLY A 116 20.04 -15.61 6.65
N LEU A 117 18.89 -14.95 6.47
CA LEU A 117 18.30 -14.57 5.19
C LEU A 117 18.81 -13.21 4.71
N ARG A 118 18.88 -13.02 3.39
CA ARG A 118 19.15 -11.72 2.77
C ARG A 118 17.82 -10.99 2.56
N VAL A 119 17.69 -9.84 3.19
CA VAL A 119 16.44 -9.10 3.29
C VAL A 119 16.64 -7.71 2.69
N ALA A 120 15.72 -7.27 1.84
CA ALA A 120 15.72 -5.91 1.31
C ALA A 120 15.20 -4.95 2.38
N VAL A 121 15.97 -3.90 2.67
CA VAL A 121 15.66 -2.91 3.69
C VAL A 121 15.57 -1.53 3.05
N PHE A 122 14.51 -0.78 3.39
CA PHE A 122 14.21 0.53 2.84
C PHE A 122 14.23 1.60 3.92
N ILE A 123 14.92 2.69 3.64
CA ILE A 123 15.10 3.80 4.56
C ILE A 123 14.74 5.09 3.84
N LYS A 124 14.15 6.06 4.55
CA LYS A 124 14.02 7.44 4.08
C LYS A 124 14.10 8.42 5.26
N PRO A 125 14.30 9.72 5.01
CA PRO A 125 14.19 10.72 6.07
C PRO A 125 12.85 10.66 6.80
N GLY A 126 12.89 10.74 8.13
CA GLY A 126 11.70 10.87 8.99
C GLY A 126 10.95 9.58 9.32
N ILE A 127 11.40 8.39 8.88
CA ILE A 127 10.88 7.12 9.42
C ILE A 127 11.60 6.75 10.71
N ALA A 128 10.86 6.24 11.69
CA ALA A 128 11.42 5.84 12.98
C ALA A 128 12.31 4.59 12.87
N GLU A 129 11.95 3.68 11.98
CA GLU A 129 12.67 2.43 11.77
C GLU A 129 12.71 2.08 10.27
N PRO A 130 13.80 1.46 9.77
CA PRO A 130 13.82 0.90 8.43
C PRO A 130 12.68 -0.09 8.20
N LEU A 131 12.18 -0.11 6.96
CA LEU A 131 11.10 -1.00 6.55
C LEU A 131 11.64 -2.17 5.74
N THR A 132 10.95 -3.29 5.76
CA THR A 132 11.21 -4.44 4.91
C THR A 132 9.91 -5.09 4.42
N ILE A 133 10.03 -6.06 3.52
CA ILE A 133 8.93 -6.79 2.93
C ILE A 133 8.72 -8.08 3.72
N GLN A 134 7.55 -8.20 4.34
CA GLN A 134 7.06 -9.43 4.92
C GLN A 134 6.23 -10.17 3.86
N PRO A 135 6.59 -11.40 3.46
CA PRO A 135 5.67 -12.24 2.71
C PRO A 135 4.46 -12.54 3.59
N GLY A 136 3.27 -12.27 3.06
CA GLY A 136 2.01 -12.69 3.65
C GLY A 136 1.40 -13.88 2.88
N ARG A 137 0.32 -14.43 3.43
CA ARG A 137 -0.37 -15.61 2.86
C ARG A 137 -0.84 -15.42 1.42
N THR A 138 -1.19 -14.19 1.08
CA THR A 138 -1.86 -13.82 -0.18
C THR A 138 -1.13 -12.72 -0.93
N ARG A 139 -0.35 -11.90 -0.22
CA ARG A 139 0.43 -10.78 -0.78
C ARG A 139 1.49 -10.30 0.21
N PRO A 140 2.51 -9.58 -0.24
CA PRO A 140 3.51 -8.96 0.63
C PRO A 140 2.98 -7.70 1.34
N PHE A 141 3.61 -7.34 2.46
CA PHE A 141 3.35 -6.12 3.23
C PHE A 141 4.66 -5.46 3.66
N LEU A 142 4.66 -4.15 3.86
CA LEU A 142 5.79 -3.44 4.46
C LEU A 142 5.65 -3.48 5.98
N VAL A 143 6.70 -3.92 6.67
CA VAL A 143 6.78 -3.97 8.14
C VAL A 143 8.04 -3.29 8.61
N ALA A 144 8.07 -2.85 9.87
CA ALA A 144 9.31 -2.40 10.48
C ALA A 144 10.29 -3.59 10.60
N MET A 145 11.59 -3.34 10.54
CA MET A 145 12.60 -4.40 10.63
C MET A 145 12.48 -5.25 11.91
N SER A 146 12.11 -4.64 13.03
CA SER A 146 11.85 -5.27 14.31
C SER A 146 10.62 -6.19 14.32
N GLU A 147 9.69 -5.98 13.38
CA GLU A 147 8.48 -6.77 13.18
C GLU A 147 8.64 -7.86 12.11
N TYR A 148 9.79 -7.89 11.41
CA TYR A 148 10.06 -8.89 10.38
C TYR A 148 10.14 -10.29 10.99
N SER A 149 9.28 -11.19 10.48
CA SER A 149 9.32 -12.61 10.80
C SER A 149 9.78 -13.38 9.56
N PRO A 150 10.87 -14.15 9.65
CA PRO A 150 11.24 -15.09 8.59
C PRO A 150 10.06 -16.01 8.24
N PRO A 151 9.91 -16.41 6.97
CA PRO A 151 9.00 -17.47 6.60
C PRO A 151 9.28 -18.71 7.47
N ARG A 152 8.24 -19.30 8.04
CA ARG A 152 8.37 -20.61 8.69
C ARG A 152 8.33 -21.67 7.59
N ASP A 153 9.30 -22.58 7.61
CA ASP A 153 9.31 -23.76 6.73
C ASP A 153 8.04 -24.62 6.92
#